data_AF-A0AAU2XX82-F1
#
_entry.id   AF-A0AAU2XX82-F1
#
_cell.length_a   1.000
_cell.length_b   1.000
_cell.length_c   1.000
_cell.angle_alpha   90.00
_cell.angle_beta   90.00
_cell.angle_gamma   90.00
#
_symmetry.space_group_name_H-M   'P 1'
#
loop_
_entity.id
_entity.type
_entity.pdbx_description
1 polymer ?
#
loop_
_entity_poly.entity_id
_entity_poly.type
_entity_poly.pdbx_seq_one_letter_code
_entity_poly.pdbx_strand_id
1 'polypeptide(L)'
;MAPDRRRSAFRRLALLTAAVLSSAALAWGPVFPGDSARHPDPKHPPPVAPGAPGPTPLPPAPLPSDAAPFPAGADQPPAAFGAFLDSEPEGLELINKFSGWLGGAELRVGHTYLPGDVWSNIEGGNGFLDSWAKWRQAKADRMFVLNVPLMEHNESDMSNTAVRRLLRRAAAGAYDEHFRVLAQRLVDLGATDTILVLGWEMNGTTYTHRCAPDPDNWKEYWRRIVTVMRSVPGQKFKFDFAPSRGADAIPWPECYPGDDVVDIVGMDSYDQPHGISFDEQVSEPYGLQFQVDFAREHGKPISYPEWGLFRNGDNPTYMLRMLDWMDEHKPLYNTVTDYCPHGVWQCATNPEASAVYRAVMSRVPTPEPTPGPTVPLPPVPPKTPAPAVPVPVPAPVPTPAPTPPATPARPPQCTPAPVANGAAPVSGAKRTGCAH
;
A
#
# COMPACT_ATOMS: atom_id res chain seq x y z
N MET A 1 4.88 -41.63 -19.51
CA MET A 1 5.49 -41.46 -18.18
C MET A 1 6.61 -40.44 -18.32
N ALA A 2 6.36 -39.22 -17.85
CA ALA A 2 7.40 -38.25 -17.49
C ALA A 2 8.06 -38.70 -16.16
N PRO A 3 9.27 -38.21 -15.82
CA PRO A 3 9.44 -36.86 -15.28
C PRO A 3 10.59 -36.09 -15.98
N ASP A 4 10.44 -34.80 -16.29
CA ASP A 4 10.45 -33.62 -15.41
C ASP A 4 11.88 -33.09 -15.15
N ARG A 5 12.27 -32.11 -15.97
CA ARG A 5 13.48 -31.28 -15.82
C ARG A 5 13.04 -29.88 -15.37
N ARG A 6 13.10 -29.62 -14.07
CA ARG A 6 13.33 -28.27 -13.52
C ARG A 6 14.34 -28.38 -12.40
N ARG A 7 15.54 -27.84 -12.64
CA ARG A 7 16.53 -27.38 -11.65
C ARG A 7 17.75 -26.92 -12.41
N SER A 8 18.06 -25.62 -12.32
CA SER A 8 19.42 -25.03 -12.34
C SER A 8 19.45 -23.70 -13.09
N ALA A 9 19.33 -22.60 -12.35
CA ALA A 9 20.15 -21.40 -12.58
C ALA A 9 20.19 -20.51 -11.32
N PHE A 10 20.49 -21.09 -10.15
CA PHE A 10 21.03 -20.35 -9.02
C PHE A 10 22.48 -20.78 -8.85
N ARG A 11 23.40 -19.94 -9.34
CA ARG A 11 24.82 -19.91 -8.94
C ARG A 11 25.50 -18.75 -9.68
N ARG A 12 25.77 -17.66 -8.97
CA ARG A 12 27.06 -16.94 -8.89
C ARG A 12 26.80 -15.51 -8.43
N LEU A 13 26.94 -15.25 -7.13
CA LEU A 13 27.84 -14.23 -6.63
C LEU A 13 28.10 -14.50 -5.15
N ALA A 14 29.25 -15.10 -4.88
CA ALA A 14 29.85 -15.14 -3.56
C ALA A 14 31.33 -14.78 -3.76
N LEU A 15 31.86 -14.03 -2.80
CA LEU A 15 33.26 -13.63 -2.58
C LEU A 15 33.68 -12.30 -3.21
N LEU A 16 33.55 -11.23 -2.42
CA LEU A 16 34.62 -10.24 -2.24
C LEU A 16 34.65 -9.80 -0.77
N THR A 17 35.44 -10.50 0.04
CA THR A 17 35.97 -10.00 1.32
C THR A 17 37.33 -9.38 1.06
N ALA A 18 37.50 -8.09 1.34
CA ALA A 18 38.81 -7.49 1.58
C ALA A 18 38.66 -6.33 2.58
N ALA A 19 39.49 -6.38 3.60
CA ALA A 19 39.51 -5.55 4.79
C ALA A 19 39.85 -4.09 4.52
N VAL A 20 39.27 -3.17 5.31
CA VAL A 20 39.81 -1.82 5.50
C VAL A 20 40.05 -1.59 7.00
N LEU A 21 41.31 -1.26 7.29
CA LEU A 21 41.86 -1.01 8.62
C LEU A 21 41.33 0.30 9.20
N SER A 22 40.95 0.25 10.48
CA SER A 22 40.68 1.40 11.33
C SER A 22 41.96 2.21 11.58
N SER A 23 41.92 3.51 11.32
CA SER A 23 42.90 4.47 11.84
C SER A 23 42.15 5.62 12.50
N ALA A 24 42.17 5.62 13.83
CA ALA A 24 41.75 6.73 14.66
C ALA A 24 42.82 7.84 14.60
N ALA A 25 42.39 9.07 14.29
CA ALA A 25 43.19 10.27 14.54
C ALA A 25 42.29 11.30 15.23
N LEU A 26 42.60 11.57 16.50
CA LEU A 26 42.09 12.67 17.29
C LEU A 26 42.53 14.00 16.69
N ALA A 27 41.59 14.92 16.46
CA ALA A 27 41.87 16.34 16.36
C ALA A 27 40.74 17.11 17.04
N TRP A 28 41.11 17.93 18.03
CA TRP A 28 40.22 18.75 18.84
C TRP A 28 40.01 20.15 18.22
N GLY A 29 38.76 20.62 18.28
CA GLY A 29 38.39 22.04 18.45
C GLY A 29 37.67 22.71 17.27
N PRO A 30 36.90 23.80 17.48
CA PRO A 30 36.12 24.21 18.66
C PRO A 30 34.59 24.11 18.41
N VAL A 31 33.86 24.02 19.51
CA VAL A 31 32.40 23.94 19.62
C VAL A 31 31.76 25.33 19.43
N PHE A 32 30.75 25.43 18.57
CA PHE A 32 29.71 26.45 18.65
C PHE A 32 28.38 25.78 19.00
N PRO A 33 27.52 26.38 19.86
CA PRO A 33 26.40 25.67 20.46
C PRO A 33 25.22 25.62 19.50
N GLY A 34 24.91 24.42 19.00
CA GLY A 34 23.64 24.09 18.39
C GLY A 34 22.64 23.66 19.47
N ASP A 35 21.52 24.37 19.50
CA ASP A 35 20.41 24.21 20.43
C ASP A 35 19.94 22.74 20.48
N SER A 36 20.25 22.08 21.59
CA SER A 36 19.80 20.72 21.87
C SER A 36 18.70 20.81 22.93
N ALA A 37 17.43 20.73 22.52
CA ALA A 37 16.37 20.46 23.48
C ALA A 37 15.14 19.80 22.83
N ARG A 38 14.78 18.65 23.41
CA ARG A 38 13.45 18.00 23.49
C ARG A 38 13.14 16.89 22.48
N HIS A 39 13.65 15.70 22.80
CA HIS A 39 12.87 14.46 22.69
C HIS A 39 13.07 13.64 23.97
N PRO A 40 12.02 13.32 24.74
CA PRO A 40 12.10 12.28 25.76
C PRO A 40 11.85 10.90 25.15
N ASP A 41 12.80 10.01 25.42
CA ASP A 41 12.78 8.56 25.26
C ASP A 41 11.65 7.93 26.11
N PRO A 42 10.63 7.26 25.55
CA PRO A 42 9.63 6.56 26.34
C PRO A 42 10.08 5.12 26.58
N LYS A 43 10.81 4.91 27.67
CA LYS A 43 10.98 3.57 28.24
C LYS A 43 9.68 3.12 28.92
N HIS A 44 9.17 1.99 28.42
CA HIS A 44 8.14 1.10 28.99
C HIS A 44 6.67 1.57 28.96
N PRO A 45 5.77 0.81 28.29
CA PRO A 45 4.33 0.95 28.53
C PRO A 45 3.94 0.30 29.88
N PRO A 46 2.94 0.84 30.59
CA PRO A 46 2.40 0.22 31.80
C PRO A 46 1.65 -1.08 31.49
N PRO A 47 1.51 -2.00 32.46
CA PRO A 47 0.91 -3.32 32.22
C PRO A 47 -0.59 -3.22 31.90
N VAL A 48 -0.99 -3.83 30.78
CA VAL A 48 -2.39 -3.99 30.38
C VAL A 48 -3.07 -5.04 31.26
N ALA A 49 -4.16 -4.67 31.92
CA ALA A 49 -5.03 -5.61 32.63
C ALA A 49 -5.81 -6.47 31.61
N PRO A 50 -6.05 -7.77 31.86
CA PRO A 50 -6.74 -8.64 30.91
C PRO A 50 -8.23 -8.27 30.81
N GLY A 51 -8.60 -7.62 29.70
CA GLY A 51 -9.99 -7.39 29.29
C GLY A 51 -10.59 -8.64 28.64
N ALA A 52 -11.89 -8.83 28.83
CA ALA A 52 -12.70 -9.98 28.44
C ALA A 52 -12.56 -10.42 26.96
N PRO A 53 -12.81 -11.71 26.64
CA PRO A 53 -12.71 -12.22 25.27
C PRO A 53 -13.71 -11.52 24.34
N GLY A 54 -13.20 -10.93 23.27
CA GLY A 54 -14.00 -10.36 22.19
C GLY A 54 -14.78 -11.43 21.41
N PRO A 55 -15.84 -11.05 20.68
CA PRO A 55 -16.69 -11.98 19.97
C PRO A 55 -15.92 -12.67 18.83
N THR A 56 -16.08 -13.98 18.74
CA THR A 56 -15.56 -14.86 17.69
C THR A 56 -16.02 -14.39 16.30
N PRO A 57 -15.14 -14.34 15.26
CA PRO A 57 -15.56 -13.98 13.92
C PRO A 57 -16.55 -14.99 13.34
N LEU A 58 -17.66 -14.50 12.79
CA LEU A 58 -18.57 -15.32 11.98
C LEU A 58 -17.94 -15.61 10.61
N PRO A 59 -18.18 -16.78 10.01
CA PRO A 59 -17.69 -17.10 8.67
C PRO A 59 -18.36 -16.20 7.61
N PRO A 60 -17.64 -15.78 6.56
CA PRO A 60 -18.15 -14.88 5.54
C PRO A 60 -19.27 -15.56 4.73
N ALA A 61 -20.32 -14.80 4.43
CA ALA A 61 -21.38 -15.20 3.51
C ALA A 61 -20.85 -15.28 2.06
N PRO A 62 -21.41 -16.13 1.18
CA PRO A 62 -20.95 -16.22 -0.20
C PRO A 62 -21.36 -14.96 -0.99
N LEU A 63 -20.40 -14.33 -1.66
CA LEU A 63 -20.61 -13.17 -2.54
C LEU A 63 -21.33 -13.56 -3.85
N PRO A 64 -22.11 -12.65 -4.47
CA PRO A 64 -22.51 -12.78 -5.87
C PRO A 64 -21.29 -12.62 -6.78
N SER A 65 -21.05 -13.64 -7.61
CA SER A 65 -20.02 -13.66 -8.65
C SER A 65 -20.41 -12.73 -9.78
N ASP A 66 -19.91 -11.49 -9.80
CA ASP A 66 -19.80 -10.66 -11.03
C ASP A 66 -18.89 -9.42 -10.84
N ALA A 67 -17.74 -9.59 -10.17
CA ALA A 67 -16.64 -8.64 -10.26
C ALA A 67 -15.64 -9.15 -11.31
N ALA A 68 -15.51 -8.45 -12.43
CA ALA A 68 -14.51 -8.78 -13.45
C ALA A 68 -13.10 -8.62 -12.83
N PRO A 69 -12.23 -9.64 -12.92
CA PRO A 69 -10.88 -9.55 -12.37
C PRO A 69 -10.06 -8.52 -13.17
N PHE A 70 -9.30 -7.68 -12.46
CA PHE A 70 -8.24 -6.88 -13.07
C PHE A 70 -7.26 -7.83 -13.78
N PRO A 71 -6.92 -7.60 -15.07
CA PRO A 71 -6.00 -8.46 -15.76
C PRO A 71 -4.58 -8.24 -15.22
N ALA A 72 -4.13 -9.12 -14.33
CA ALA A 72 -2.71 -9.34 -14.06
C ALA A 72 -2.08 -9.99 -15.31
N GLY A 73 -1.83 -9.17 -16.33
CA GLY A 73 -1.10 -9.55 -17.54
C GLY A 73 0.34 -9.04 -17.47
N ALA A 74 1.28 -9.85 -17.95
CA ALA A 74 2.73 -9.57 -17.99
C ALA A 74 3.15 -8.37 -18.87
N ASP A 75 2.19 -7.64 -19.45
CA ASP A 75 2.41 -6.50 -20.35
C ASP A 75 2.03 -5.13 -19.74
N GLN A 76 1.78 -5.06 -18.42
CA GLN A 76 1.54 -3.77 -17.77
C GLN A 76 2.85 -2.97 -17.69
N PRO A 77 2.86 -1.67 -18.07
CA PRO A 77 4.03 -0.83 -17.91
C PRO A 77 4.44 -0.78 -16.43
N PRO A 78 5.74 -0.60 -16.13
CA PRO A 78 6.19 -0.42 -14.76
C PRO A 78 5.41 0.68 -14.05
N ALA A 79 5.20 0.51 -12.74
CA ALA A 79 4.56 1.52 -11.89
C ALA A 79 5.16 2.91 -12.14
N ALA A 80 4.33 3.96 -12.12
CA ALA A 80 4.87 5.30 -12.10
C ALA A 80 5.65 5.50 -10.80
N PHE A 81 6.81 6.15 -10.87
CA PHE A 81 7.59 6.43 -9.68
C PHE A 81 8.04 7.89 -9.62
N GLY A 82 8.30 8.33 -8.40
CA GLY A 82 8.85 9.64 -8.06
C GLY A 82 9.65 9.59 -6.77
N ALA A 83 9.92 10.76 -6.22
CA ALA A 83 10.50 10.93 -4.90
C ALA A 83 9.98 12.23 -4.28
N PHE A 84 9.80 12.23 -2.96
CA PHE A 84 9.68 13.48 -2.22
C PHE A 84 11.09 14.00 -1.92
N LEU A 85 11.40 15.18 -2.45
CA LEU A 85 12.74 15.78 -2.36
C LEU A 85 12.71 17.16 -1.69
N ASP A 86 11.65 17.93 -1.92
CA ASP A 86 11.28 19.18 -1.25
C ASP A 86 9.85 19.56 -1.71
N SER A 87 9.13 20.37 -0.94
CA SER A 87 7.81 20.88 -1.34
C SER A 87 7.88 22.14 -2.19
N GLU A 88 8.90 22.96 -2.00
CA GLU A 88 9.11 24.23 -2.69
C GLU A 88 9.57 24.00 -4.14
N PRO A 89 9.60 25.06 -5.00
CA PRO A 89 10.04 24.92 -6.39
C PRO A 89 11.42 24.27 -6.57
N GLU A 90 12.31 24.41 -5.59
CA GLU A 90 13.61 23.74 -5.52
C GLU A 90 13.49 22.21 -5.61
N GLY A 91 12.40 21.63 -5.10
CA GLY A 91 12.09 20.21 -5.23
C GLY A 91 12.02 19.74 -6.68
N LEU A 92 11.52 20.59 -7.60
CA LEU A 92 11.49 20.28 -9.03
C LEU A 92 12.89 20.28 -9.66
N GLU A 93 13.82 21.09 -9.15
CA GLU A 93 15.22 21.03 -9.56
C GLU A 93 15.88 19.75 -9.06
N LEU A 94 15.58 19.36 -7.81
CA LEU A 94 16.06 18.13 -7.22
C LEU A 94 15.55 16.90 -7.97
N ILE A 95 14.30 16.90 -8.45
CA ILE A 95 13.75 15.83 -9.31
C ILE A 95 14.63 15.62 -10.56
N ASN A 96 15.07 16.70 -11.21
CA ASN A 96 15.93 16.59 -12.39
C ASN A 96 17.33 16.05 -12.03
N LYS A 97 17.90 16.48 -10.90
CA LYS A 97 19.20 16.00 -10.41
C LYS A 97 19.13 14.53 -9.99
N PHE A 98 18.05 14.12 -9.33
CA PHE A 98 17.77 12.75 -8.94
C PHE A 98 17.57 11.84 -10.17
N SER A 99 16.83 12.31 -11.19
CA SER A 99 16.75 11.63 -12.50
C SER A 99 18.15 11.42 -13.11
N GLY A 100 19.01 12.44 -13.09
CA GLY A 100 20.40 12.34 -13.54
C GLY A 100 21.22 11.32 -12.74
N TRP A 101 21.05 11.28 -11.42
CA TRP A 101 21.69 10.28 -10.55
C TRP A 101 21.25 8.85 -10.90
N LEU A 102 19.97 8.67 -11.27
CA LEU A 102 19.38 7.43 -11.80
C LEU A 102 19.66 7.19 -13.30
N GLY A 103 20.70 7.80 -13.87
CA GLY A 103 21.08 7.56 -15.26
C GLY A 103 20.06 8.06 -16.28
N GLY A 104 19.29 9.10 -15.94
CA GLY A 104 18.25 9.68 -16.80
C GLY A 104 16.90 8.97 -16.70
N ALA A 105 16.66 8.17 -15.66
CA ALA A 105 15.36 7.58 -15.43
C ALA A 105 14.29 8.66 -15.24
N GLU A 106 13.18 8.55 -15.97
CA GLU A 106 12.14 9.56 -15.95
C GLU A 106 11.21 9.37 -14.75
N LEU A 107 11.24 10.33 -13.82
CA LEU A 107 10.27 10.45 -12.74
C LEU A 107 8.96 10.97 -13.31
N ARG A 108 7.91 10.14 -13.20
CA ARG A 108 6.56 10.48 -13.66
C ARG A 108 5.69 11.02 -12.53
N VAL A 109 6.06 10.79 -11.27
CA VAL A 109 5.27 11.23 -10.11
C VAL A 109 5.98 12.43 -9.47
N GLY A 110 5.27 13.55 -9.38
CA GLY A 110 5.66 14.69 -8.56
C GLY A 110 4.85 14.64 -7.28
N HIS A 111 5.52 14.55 -6.13
CA HIS A 111 4.89 14.38 -4.83
C HIS A 111 5.38 15.44 -3.85
N THR A 112 4.43 16.02 -3.12
CA THR A 112 4.66 17.12 -2.18
C THR A 112 3.57 17.17 -1.11
N TYR A 113 3.77 18.02 -0.10
CA TYR A 113 2.90 18.17 1.07
C TYR A 113 2.45 19.61 1.23
N LEU A 114 1.16 19.82 1.48
CA LEU A 114 0.69 21.09 2.02
C LEU A 114 1.07 21.20 3.50
N PRO A 115 1.57 22.36 3.96
CA PRO A 115 1.76 22.62 5.38
C PRO A 115 0.43 22.61 6.13
N GLY A 116 0.40 21.94 7.28
CA GLY A 116 -0.79 21.78 8.11
C GLY A 116 -0.83 22.68 9.33
N ASP A 117 -0.01 23.73 9.41
CA ASP A 117 0.08 24.62 10.57
C ASP A 117 -1.14 25.55 10.70
N VAL A 118 -1.64 26.09 9.58
CA VAL A 118 -2.83 26.97 9.51
C VAL A 118 -3.68 26.66 8.27
N TRP A 119 -4.97 26.96 8.32
CA TRP A 119 -5.87 26.70 7.19
C TRP A 119 -5.43 27.30 5.85
N SER A 120 -4.90 28.52 5.84
CA SER A 120 -4.48 29.17 4.58
C SER A 120 -3.40 28.38 3.83
N ASN A 121 -2.60 27.58 4.54
CA ASN A 121 -1.59 26.72 3.92
C ASN A 121 -2.22 25.44 3.36
N ILE A 122 -3.20 24.86 4.05
CA ILE A 122 -4.01 23.72 3.56
C ILE A 122 -4.87 24.13 2.35
N GLU A 123 -5.27 25.39 2.27
CA GLU A 123 -5.93 25.96 1.09
C GLU A 123 -5.00 26.10 -0.12
N GLY A 124 -3.68 25.90 0.04
CA GLY A 124 -2.66 26.10 -0.99
C GLY A 124 -2.14 27.53 -1.11
N GLY A 125 -2.21 28.32 -0.03
CA GLY A 125 -1.90 29.75 -0.02
C GLY A 125 -0.42 30.11 0.03
N ASN A 126 0.47 29.12 0.12
CA ASN A 126 1.92 29.27 0.19
C ASN A 126 2.62 29.43 -1.17
N GLY A 127 1.90 29.22 -2.29
CA GLY A 127 2.34 29.64 -3.63
C GLY A 127 3.20 28.63 -4.40
N PHE A 128 3.59 27.49 -3.84
CA PHE A 128 4.38 26.50 -4.59
C PHE A 128 3.55 25.69 -5.61
N LEU A 129 2.23 25.62 -5.43
CA LEU A 129 1.35 24.78 -6.27
C LEU A 129 1.40 25.16 -7.76
N ASP A 130 1.65 26.43 -8.08
CA ASP A 130 1.80 26.90 -9.45
C ASP A 130 2.94 26.19 -10.19
N SER A 131 4.07 25.96 -9.50
CA SER A 131 5.24 25.29 -10.05
C SER A 131 4.97 23.81 -10.29
N TRP A 132 4.31 23.14 -9.35
CA TRP A 132 3.92 21.74 -9.49
C TRP A 132 2.86 21.53 -10.56
N ALA A 133 1.86 22.42 -10.65
CA ALA A 133 0.85 22.39 -11.69
C ALA A 133 1.47 22.55 -13.08
N LYS A 134 2.42 23.49 -13.24
CA LYS A 134 3.19 23.64 -14.49
C LYS A 134 4.02 22.39 -14.80
N TRP A 135 4.68 21.81 -13.80
CA TRP A 135 5.45 20.59 -13.98
C TRP A 135 4.57 19.43 -14.46
N ARG A 136 3.39 19.25 -13.85
CA ARG A 136 2.41 18.23 -14.26
C ARG A 136 1.93 18.45 -15.69
N GLN A 137 1.58 19.68 -16.07
CA GLN A 137 1.07 20.01 -17.40
C GLN A 137 2.11 19.88 -18.51
N ALA A 138 3.40 19.95 -18.18
CA ALA A 138 4.46 19.86 -19.17
C ALA A 138 4.55 18.49 -19.88
N LYS A 139 3.99 17.41 -19.30
CA LYS A 139 3.89 16.09 -19.95
C LYS A 139 2.62 15.34 -19.53
N ALA A 140 1.93 14.75 -20.50
CA ALA A 140 0.64 14.09 -20.29
C ALA A 140 0.70 12.88 -19.34
N ASP A 141 1.83 12.18 -19.31
CA ASP A 141 2.04 10.95 -18.51
C ASP A 141 2.58 11.19 -17.10
N ARG A 142 2.79 12.45 -16.69
CA ARG A 142 3.11 12.81 -15.31
C ARG A 142 1.92 12.56 -14.38
N MET A 143 2.15 12.63 -13.09
CA MET A 143 1.14 12.55 -12.05
C MET A 143 1.52 13.57 -10.98
N PHE A 144 0.55 14.36 -10.53
CA PHE A 144 0.75 15.22 -9.37
C PHE A 144 0.04 14.59 -8.17
N VAL A 145 0.82 14.26 -7.15
CA VAL A 145 0.37 13.68 -5.88
C VAL A 145 0.58 14.71 -4.79
N LEU A 146 -0.47 15.02 -4.05
CA LEU A 146 -0.46 16.06 -3.03
C LEU A 146 -0.99 15.50 -1.72
N ASN A 147 -0.15 15.46 -0.69
CA ASN A 147 -0.57 15.16 0.66
C ASN A 147 -1.27 16.39 1.27
N VAL A 148 -2.49 16.19 1.75
CA VAL A 148 -3.38 17.26 2.24
C VAL A 148 -3.77 16.98 3.69
N PRO A 149 -3.31 17.79 4.66
CA PRO A 149 -3.76 17.69 6.04
C PRO A 149 -5.26 17.91 6.14
N LEU A 150 -5.96 17.15 7.01
CA LEU A 150 -7.38 17.38 7.25
C LEU A 150 -7.67 18.35 8.41
N MET A 151 -6.63 18.85 9.08
CA MET A 151 -6.77 19.77 10.20
C MET A 151 -5.59 20.72 10.21
N GLU A 152 -5.82 21.99 10.55
CA GLU A 152 -4.73 22.89 10.95
C GLU A 152 -4.12 22.46 12.29
N HIS A 153 -2.96 23.02 12.64
CA HIS A 153 -2.16 22.54 13.76
C HIS A 153 -1.94 21.02 13.69
N ASN A 154 -1.70 20.53 12.47
CA ASN A 154 -1.74 19.10 12.17
C ASN A 154 -0.70 18.30 12.95
N GLU A 155 0.42 18.90 13.33
CA GLU A 155 1.49 18.24 14.08
C GLU A 155 1.53 18.68 15.55
N SER A 156 0.46 19.32 16.03
CA SER A 156 0.36 19.68 17.43
C SER A 156 0.02 18.47 18.29
N ASP A 157 0.66 18.36 19.46
CA ASP A 157 0.34 17.34 20.45
C ASP A 157 -1.03 17.62 21.11
N MET A 158 -2.09 17.18 20.45
CA MET A 158 -3.47 17.37 20.88
C MET A 158 -4.00 16.16 21.64
N SER A 159 -4.65 16.40 22.79
CA SER A 159 -5.35 15.35 23.53
C SER A 159 -6.52 14.73 22.74
N ASN A 160 -6.84 13.47 23.02
CA ASN A 160 -7.99 12.77 22.42
C ASN A 160 -9.32 13.51 22.61
N THR A 161 -9.52 14.18 23.75
CA THR A 161 -10.73 14.99 23.99
C THR A 161 -10.80 16.23 23.09
N ALA A 162 -9.66 16.83 22.76
CA ALA A 162 -9.59 17.93 21.81
C ALA A 162 -9.86 17.44 20.38
N VAL A 163 -9.16 16.39 19.94
CA VAL A 163 -9.36 15.78 18.60
C VAL A 163 -10.81 15.33 18.41
N ARG A 164 -11.42 14.67 19.39
CA ARG A 164 -12.85 14.27 19.32
C ARG A 164 -13.79 15.45 19.07
N ARG A 165 -13.55 16.60 19.71
CA ARG A 165 -14.36 17.82 19.48
C ARG A 165 -14.14 18.39 18.09
N LEU A 166 -12.90 18.37 17.59
CA LEU A 166 -12.59 18.81 16.23
C LEU A 166 -13.27 17.91 15.20
N LEU A 167 -13.15 16.58 15.32
CA LEU A 167 -13.80 15.63 14.40
C LEU A 167 -15.31 15.78 14.36
N ARG A 168 -15.98 16.01 15.50
CA ARG A 168 -17.43 16.28 15.51
C ARG A 168 -17.82 17.57 14.78
N ARG A 169 -17.01 18.63 14.92
CA ARG A 169 -17.22 19.88 14.16
C ARG A 169 -16.96 19.67 12.66
N ALA A 170 -15.93 18.89 12.34
CA ALA A 170 -15.56 18.54 10.98
C ALA A 170 -16.65 17.74 10.27
N ALA A 171 -17.19 16.70 10.93
CA ALA A 171 -18.35 15.93 10.47
C ALA A 171 -19.62 16.78 10.34
N ALA A 172 -19.75 17.87 11.10
CA ALA A 172 -20.83 18.85 10.95
C ALA A 172 -20.59 19.89 9.83
N GLY A 173 -19.47 19.78 9.10
CA GLY A 173 -19.14 20.62 7.95
C GLY A 173 -18.43 21.94 8.27
N ALA A 174 -17.89 22.10 9.48
CA ALA A 174 -17.25 23.35 9.91
C ALA A 174 -16.04 23.76 9.06
N TYR A 175 -15.42 22.82 8.35
CA TYR A 175 -14.18 23.03 7.60
C TYR A 175 -14.31 22.80 6.10
N ASP A 176 -15.53 22.55 5.60
CA ASP A 176 -15.80 22.21 4.19
C ASP A 176 -15.25 23.26 3.21
N GLU A 177 -15.34 24.55 3.57
CA GLU A 177 -14.94 25.65 2.69
C GLU A 177 -13.43 25.62 2.39
N HIS A 178 -12.58 25.23 3.33
CA HIS A 178 -11.13 25.17 3.11
C HIS A 178 -10.77 24.20 1.97
N PHE A 179 -11.46 23.05 1.90
CA PHE A 179 -11.25 22.07 0.83
C PHE A 179 -11.90 22.49 -0.49
N ARG A 180 -12.98 23.28 -0.46
CA ARG A 180 -13.53 23.93 -1.65
C ARG A 180 -12.52 24.91 -2.25
N VAL A 181 -11.89 25.72 -1.41
CA VAL A 181 -10.85 26.69 -1.82
C VAL A 181 -9.65 25.97 -2.43
N LEU A 182 -9.15 24.91 -1.78
CA LEU A 182 -8.06 24.10 -2.35
C LEU A 182 -8.44 23.50 -3.70
N ALA A 183 -9.62 22.90 -3.81
CA ALA A 183 -10.11 22.31 -5.06
C ALA A 183 -10.22 23.34 -6.19
N GLN A 184 -10.79 24.52 -5.90
CA GLN A 184 -10.88 25.61 -6.88
C GLN A 184 -9.49 26.07 -7.32
N ARG A 185 -8.56 26.25 -6.38
CA ARG A 185 -7.18 26.64 -6.69
C ARG A 185 -6.49 25.62 -7.59
N LEU A 186 -6.59 24.33 -7.30
CA LEU A 186 -6.01 23.27 -8.15
C LEU A 186 -6.60 23.27 -9.56
N VAL A 187 -7.92 23.48 -9.69
CA VAL A 187 -8.59 23.60 -11.00
C VAL A 187 -8.11 24.85 -11.75
N ASP A 188 -8.04 26.00 -11.09
CA ASP A 188 -7.62 27.27 -11.70
C ASP A 188 -6.17 27.20 -12.20
N LEU A 189 -5.32 26.43 -11.53
CA LEU A 189 -3.94 26.17 -11.94
C LEU A 189 -3.81 25.13 -13.06
N GLY A 190 -4.91 24.49 -13.46
CA GLY A 190 -4.91 23.43 -14.48
C GLY A 190 -4.47 22.05 -13.95
N ALA A 191 -4.23 21.91 -12.64
CA ALA A 191 -3.92 20.64 -11.97
C ALA A 191 -5.18 19.80 -11.68
N THR A 192 -6.08 19.72 -12.66
CA THR A 192 -7.43 19.17 -12.51
C THR A 192 -7.48 17.69 -12.17
N ASP A 193 -6.41 16.94 -12.42
CA ASP A 193 -6.31 15.49 -12.23
C ASP A 193 -5.36 15.10 -11.08
N THR A 194 -5.15 16.02 -10.13
CA THR A 194 -4.32 15.78 -8.92
C THR A 194 -4.83 14.57 -8.13
N ILE A 195 -3.90 13.71 -7.71
CA ILE A 195 -4.12 12.65 -6.73
C ILE A 195 -3.94 13.27 -5.35
N LEU A 196 -4.98 13.23 -4.53
CA LEU A 196 -5.02 13.85 -3.21
C LEU A 196 -4.90 12.75 -2.14
N VAL A 197 -3.76 12.73 -1.45
CA VAL A 197 -3.55 11.88 -0.27
C VAL A 197 -4.07 12.63 0.93
N LEU A 198 -5.36 12.47 1.19
CA LEU A 198 -6.01 13.15 2.30
C LEU A 198 -5.58 12.48 3.62
N GLY A 199 -5.25 13.26 4.64
CA GLY A 199 -5.02 12.77 6.02
C GLY A 199 -4.23 11.46 6.12
N TRP A 200 -3.05 11.40 5.51
CA TRP A 200 -2.16 10.24 5.49
C TRP A 200 -1.81 9.77 6.93
N GLU A 201 -1.46 8.50 7.10
CA GLU A 201 -1.07 7.93 8.41
C GLU A 201 -2.13 8.13 9.53
N MET A 202 -3.41 8.23 9.16
CA MET A 202 -4.49 8.53 10.10
C MET A 202 -4.65 7.51 11.23
N ASN A 203 -4.14 6.29 11.06
CA ASN A 203 -4.17 5.23 12.05
C ASN A 203 -3.16 5.42 13.19
N GLY A 204 -2.22 6.35 13.07
CA GLY A 204 -1.27 6.71 14.12
C GLY A 204 -1.75 7.82 15.05
N THR A 205 -0.81 8.35 15.85
CA THR A 205 -1.07 9.46 16.79
C THR A 205 -0.34 10.75 16.46
N THR A 206 0.58 10.73 15.50
CA THR A 206 1.45 11.86 15.13
C THR A 206 0.64 13.09 14.74
N TYR A 207 -0.42 12.89 13.97
CA TYR A 207 -1.18 13.99 13.40
C TYR A 207 -2.49 14.25 14.16
N THR A 208 -2.91 15.51 14.20
CA THR A 208 -4.22 15.95 14.71
C THR A 208 -5.37 15.41 13.84
N HIS A 209 -5.14 15.23 12.53
CA HIS A 209 -6.14 14.65 11.63
C HIS A 209 -6.39 13.15 11.83
N ARG A 210 -5.75 12.51 12.81
CA ARG A 210 -5.87 11.08 13.09
C ARG A 210 -7.32 10.62 13.26
N CYS A 211 -7.56 9.37 12.90
CA CYS A 211 -8.87 8.73 12.91
C CYS A 211 -9.37 8.41 14.33
N ALA A 212 -8.49 7.87 15.19
CA ALA A 212 -8.79 7.74 16.60
C ALA A 212 -8.76 9.12 17.28
N PRO A 213 -9.74 9.46 18.13
CA PRO A 213 -10.57 8.51 18.88
C PRO A 213 -12.02 8.42 18.39
N ASP A 214 -12.36 8.97 17.23
CA ASP A 214 -13.74 9.09 16.74
C ASP A 214 -13.84 8.70 15.26
N PRO A 215 -13.64 7.41 14.93
CA PRO A 215 -13.55 6.93 13.54
C PRO A 215 -14.82 7.21 12.74
N ASP A 216 -15.99 7.21 13.37
CA ASP A 216 -17.24 7.51 12.66
C ASP A 216 -17.31 8.97 12.20
N ASN A 217 -16.95 9.92 13.06
CA ASN A 217 -16.87 11.33 12.66
C ASN A 217 -15.70 11.59 11.69
N TRP A 218 -14.60 10.84 11.80
CA TRP A 218 -13.50 10.91 10.84
C TRP A 218 -13.94 10.48 9.43
N LYS A 219 -14.63 9.33 9.32
CA LYS A 219 -15.17 8.83 8.05
C LYS A 219 -16.17 9.81 7.45
N GLU A 220 -17.09 10.35 8.25
CA GLU A 220 -18.03 11.36 7.78
C GLU A 220 -17.29 12.60 7.26
N TYR A 221 -16.29 13.10 8.01
CA TYR A 221 -15.51 14.24 7.58
C TYR A 221 -14.78 14.00 6.25
N TRP A 222 -14.14 12.85 6.08
CA TRP A 222 -13.51 12.47 4.80
C TRP A 222 -14.51 12.50 3.64
N ARG A 223 -15.69 11.89 3.84
CA ARG A 223 -16.77 11.86 2.83
C ARG A 223 -17.22 13.26 2.45
N ARG A 224 -17.32 14.18 3.42
CA ARG A 224 -17.67 15.58 3.18
C ARG A 224 -16.61 16.29 2.34
N ILE A 225 -15.33 16.14 2.69
CA ILE A 225 -14.22 16.72 1.93
C ILE A 225 -14.29 16.28 0.47
N VAL A 226 -14.37 14.97 0.23
CA VAL A 226 -14.47 14.40 -1.12
C VAL A 226 -15.69 14.95 -1.87
N THR A 227 -16.85 15.02 -1.22
CA THR A 227 -18.08 15.56 -1.81
C THR A 227 -17.91 17.03 -2.22
N VAL A 228 -17.33 17.85 -1.35
CA VAL A 228 -17.12 19.28 -1.60
C VAL A 228 -16.10 19.49 -2.72
N MET A 229 -14.97 18.80 -2.68
CA MET A 229 -13.95 18.90 -3.73
C MET A 229 -14.52 18.44 -5.08
N ARG A 230 -15.31 17.35 -5.11
CA ARG A 230 -15.96 16.87 -6.33
C ARG A 230 -17.03 17.82 -6.88
N SER A 231 -17.56 18.73 -6.06
CA SER A 231 -18.55 19.73 -6.49
C SER A 231 -17.95 20.86 -7.34
N VAL A 232 -16.62 21.03 -7.32
CA VAL A 232 -15.92 22.08 -8.08
C VAL A 232 -15.90 21.71 -9.57
N PRO A 233 -16.44 22.55 -10.48
CA PRO A 233 -16.44 22.26 -11.91
C PRO A 233 -15.03 22.10 -12.48
N GLY A 234 -14.85 21.13 -13.38
CA GLY A 234 -13.56 20.89 -14.05
C GLY A 234 -12.62 19.95 -13.29
N GLN A 235 -12.90 19.62 -12.03
CA GLN A 235 -12.12 18.66 -11.27
C GLN A 235 -12.24 17.23 -11.84
N LYS A 236 -11.13 16.49 -11.79
CA LYS A 236 -10.99 15.07 -12.08
C LYS A 236 -10.07 14.41 -11.06
N PHE A 237 -10.14 14.88 -9.81
CA PHE A 237 -9.27 14.42 -8.75
C PHE A 237 -9.48 12.94 -8.44
N LYS A 238 -8.43 12.31 -7.92
CA LYS A 238 -8.51 11.00 -7.28
C LYS A 238 -8.17 11.13 -5.81
N PHE A 239 -8.84 10.38 -4.96
CA PHE A 239 -8.62 10.38 -3.52
C PHE A 239 -7.92 9.10 -3.06
N ASP A 240 -6.75 9.27 -2.48
CA ASP A 240 -5.87 8.20 -2.02
C ASP A 240 -5.97 8.06 -0.50
N PHE A 241 -6.46 6.91 -0.04
CA PHE A 241 -6.56 6.58 1.38
C PHE A 241 -5.29 5.81 1.78
N ALA A 242 -4.37 6.50 2.47
CA ALA A 242 -3.04 5.99 2.77
C ALA A 242 -2.77 5.92 4.29
N PRO A 243 -2.99 4.77 4.93
CA PRO A 243 -2.58 4.53 6.32
C PRO A 243 -1.07 4.25 6.44
N SER A 244 -0.52 4.35 7.64
CA SER A 244 0.78 3.73 7.97
C SER A 244 0.63 2.22 7.99
N ARG A 245 1.67 1.49 7.56
CA ARG A 245 1.71 0.03 7.63
C ARG A 245 1.47 -0.52 9.04
N GLY A 246 0.61 -1.53 9.13
CA GLY A 246 0.28 -2.23 10.36
C GLY A 246 -0.87 -1.61 11.14
N ALA A 247 -1.07 -2.06 12.38
CA ALA A 247 -2.18 -1.59 13.20
C ALA A 247 -2.00 -0.15 13.73
N ASP A 248 -0.78 0.23 14.13
CA ASP A 248 -0.49 1.45 14.90
C ASP A 248 -1.48 1.65 16.09
N ALA A 249 -2.18 2.79 16.19
CA ALA A 249 -3.08 3.10 17.30
C ALA A 249 -4.52 2.62 17.09
N ILE A 250 -4.92 2.38 15.83
CA ILE A 250 -6.24 1.84 15.45
C ILE A 250 -6.08 1.06 14.13
N PRO A 251 -6.61 -0.18 14.00
CA PRO A 251 -6.61 -0.89 12.72
C PRO A 251 -7.15 -0.01 11.59
N TRP A 252 -6.32 0.30 10.60
CA TRP A 252 -6.71 1.27 9.56
C TRP A 252 -8.00 0.93 8.80
N PRO A 253 -8.45 -0.35 8.65
CA PRO A 253 -9.75 -0.62 8.03
C PRO A 253 -10.94 -0.03 8.79
N GLU A 254 -10.81 0.22 10.10
CA GLU A 254 -11.85 0.89 10.90
C GLU A 254 -12.07 2.36 10.47
N CYS A 255 -11.07 2.93 9.81
CA CYS A 255 -11.07 4.28 9.27
C CYS A 255 -11.52 4.34 7.82
N TYR A 256 -11.70 3.22 7.12
CA TYR A 256 -12.04 3.24 5.69
C TYR A 256 -13.40 3.92 5.43
N PRO A 257 -13.47 5.04 4.67
CA PRO A 257 -14.68 5.86 4.54
C PRO A 257 -15.67 5.37 3.47
N GLY A 258 -15.30 4.34 2.69
CA GLY A 258 -16.17 3.67 1.70
C GLY A 258 -15.69 3.79 0.26
N ASP A 259 -16.10 2.81 -0.57
CA ASP A 259 -15.66 2.67 -1.97
C ASP A 259 -16.09 3.82 -2.88
N ASP A 260 -17.17 4.53 -2.53
CA ASP A 260 -17.68 5.63 -3.33
C ASP A 260 -16.85 6.91 -3.20
N VAL A 261 -16.05 7.04 -2.14
CA VAL A 261 -15.23 8.23 -1.85
C VAL A 261 -13.72 7.96 -1.87
N VAL A 262 -13.30 6.70 -2.06
CA VAL A 262 -11.89 6.30 -2.20
C VAL A 262 -11.63 5.80 -3.61
N ASP A 263 -10.63 6.36 -4.28
CA ASP A 263 -10.23 5.97 -5.63
C ASP A 263 -9.01 5.03 -5.62
N ILE A 264 -8.13 5.15 -4.61
CA ILE A 264 -6.87 4.41 -4.46
C ILE A 264 -6.70 4.00 -2.99
N VAL A 265 -6.23 2.78 -2.76
CA VAL A 265 -5.85 2.30 -1.41
C VAL A 265 -4.33 2.34 -1.30
N GLY A 266 -3.82 3.43 -0.71
CA GLY A 266 -2.40 3.64 -0.47
C GLY A 266 -1.88 2.91 0.77
N MET A 267 -0.59 3.11 1.03
CA MET A 267 0.08 2.68 2.25
C MET A 267 1.41 3.42 2.38
N ASP A 268 1.67 3.98 3.55
CA ASP A 268 2.97 4.53 3.90
C ASP A 268 3.79 3.45 4.63
N SER A 269 4.98 3.14 4.11
CA SER A 269 5.79 2.01 4.60
C SER A 269 7.27 2.34 4.71
N TYR A 270 7.74 2.40 5.96
CA TYR A 270 9.16 2.52 6.29
C TYR A 270 9.67 1.24 6.95
N ASP A 271 10.99 1.01 6.98
CA ASP A 271 11.57 -0.18 7.63
C ASP A 271 11.59 -0.08 9.17
N GLN A 272 10.40 -0.13 9.75
CA GLN A 272 10.15 -0.02 11.19
C GLN A 272 9.05 -0.98 11.66
N PRO A 273 8.90 -1.27 12.97
CA PRO A 273 9.85 -0.98 14.04
C PRO A 273 11.21 -1.66 13.83
N HIS A 274 12.17 -1.35 14.71
CA HIS A 274 13.50 -1.95 14.62
C HIS A 274 13.42 -3.48 14.77
N GLY A 275 14.13 -4.20 13.90
CA GLY A 275 14.36 -5.64 14.03
C GLY A 275 13.33 -6.57 13.39
N ILE A 276 12.27 -6.05 12.76
CA ILE A 276 11.36 -6.88 11.96
C ILE A 276 11.86 -7.01 10.51
N SER A 277 11.78 -8.22 9.98
CA SER A 277 12.10 -8.53 8.58
C SER A 277 11.04 -8.00 7.62
N PHE A 278 11.39 -7.90 6.34
CA PHE A 278 10.41 -7.54 5.30
C PHE A 278 9.26 -8.56 5.22
N ASP A 279 9.53 -9.86 5.40
CA ASP A 279 8.49 -10.90 5.38
C ASP A 279 7.49 -10.73 6.54
N GLU A 280 7.95 -10.24 7.70
CA GLU A 280 7.07 -9.87 8.81
C GLU A 280 6.25 -8.62 8.48
N GLN A 281 6.82 -7.60 7.84
CA GLN A 281 6.08 -6.42 7.37
C GLN A 281 4.99 -6.76 6.33
N VAL A 282 5.23 -7.80 5.53
CA VAL A 282 4.23 -8.31 4.58
C VAL A 282 3.09 -9.03 5.30
N SER A 283 3.43 -9.91 6.25
CA SER A 283 2.50 -10.87 6.85
C SER A 283 1.84 -10.40 8.15
N GLU A 284 2.30 -9.32 8.76
CA GLU A 284 1.68 -8.77 9.96
C GLU A 284 0.23 -8.32 9.72
N PRO A 285 -0.59 -8.26 10.79
CA PRO A 285 -1.93 -7.70 10.70
C PRO A 285 -1.91 -6.29 10.12
N TYR A 286 -2.73 -6.08 9.08
CA TYR A 286 -2.86 -4.79 8.40
C TYR A 286 -1.56 -4.30 7.71
N GLY A 287 -0.64 -5.23 7.43
CA GLY A 287 0.62 -5.03 6.70
C GLY A 287 0.47 -4.97 5.17
N LEU A 288 1.57 -5.17 4.44
CA LEU A 288 1.60 -4.99 2.97
C LEU A 288 0.68 -5.97 2.23
N GLN A 289 0.66 -7.25 2.60
CA GLN A 289 -0.22 -8.22 1.95
C GLN A 289 -1.69 -7.88 2.19
N PHE A 290 -2.01 -7.46 3.41
CA PHE A 290 -3.37 -7.08 3.77
C PHE A 290 -3.85 -5.89 2.94
N GLN A 291 -3.02 -4.87 2.69
CA GLN A 291 -3.36 -3.75 1.80
C GLN A 291 -3.72 -4.25 0.39
N VAL A 292 -2.87 -5.10 -0.19
CA VAL A 292 -3.08 -5.65 -1.53
C VAL A 292 -4.39 -6.41 -1.61
N ASP A 293 -4.67 -7.25 -0.62
CA ASP A 293 -5.87 -8.07 -0.59
C ASP A 293 -7.13 -7.22 -0.38
N PHE A 294 -7.06 -6.24 0.53
CA PHE A 294 -8.13 -5.27 0.78
C PHE A 294 -8.43 -4.46 -0.49
N ALA A 295 -7.42 -3.90 -1.14
CA ALA A 295 -7.60 -3.15 -2.38
C ALA A 295 -8.22 -4.02 -3.48
N ARG A 296 -7.81 -5.30 -3.59
CA ARG A 296 -8.38 -6.25 -4.54
C ARG A 296 -9.85 -6.54 -4.24
N GLU A 297 -10.21 -6.77 -2.97
CA GLU A 297 -11.59 -6.99 -2.52
C GLU A 297 -12.49 -5.80 -2.84
N HIS A 298 -11.97 -4.58 -2.65
CA HIS A 298 -12.67 -3.32 -2.92
C HIS A 298 -12.59 -2.85 -4.38
N GLY A 299 -11.91 -3.60 -5.24
CA GLY A 299 -11.74 -3.27 -6.66
C GLY A 299 -10.96 -1.98 -6.91
N LYS A 300 -9.96 -1.67 -6.07
CA LYS A 300 -9.15 -0.45 -6.11
C LYS A 300 -7.71 -0.73 -6.51
N PRO A 301 -7.04 0.19 -7.23
CA PRO A 301 -5.59 0.16 -7.36
C PRO A 301 -4.91 0.45 -6.01
N ILE A 302 -3.67 0.00 -5.88
CA ILE A 302 -2.79 0.34 -4.74
C ILE A 302 -1.81 1.46 -5.10
N SER A 303 -1.30 2.15 -4.09
CA SER A 303 -0.19 3.10 -4.18
C SER A 303 0.75 2.97 -2.97
N TYR A 304 1.94 3.56 -3.08
CA TYR A 304 2.86 3.79 -1.97
C TYR A 304 3.29 5.26 -1.96
N PRO A 305 2.46 6.16 -1.41
CA PRO A 305 2.75 7.59 -1.38
C PRO A 305 4.01 7.91 -0.59
N GLU A 306 4.31 7.11 0.45
CA GLU A 306 5.57 7.20 1.16
C GLU A 306 6.19 5.84 1.38
N TRP A 307 7.47 5.72 1.06
CA TRP A 307 8.28 4.63 1.57
C TRP A 307 9.75 4.99 1.65
N GLY A 308 10.50 4.30 2.49
CA GLY A 308 11.92 4.53 2.63
C GLY A 308 12.52 3.81 3.83
N LEU A 309 13.76 4.17 4.15
CA LEU A 309 14.45 3.68 5.34
C LEU A 309 13.99 4.44 6.58
N PHE A 310 14.28 3.95 7.76
CA PHE A 310 14.03 4.65 9.01
C PHE A 310 14.82 4.01 10.16
N ARG A 311 14.20 3.08 10.90
CA ARG A 311 14.72 2.63 12.19
C ARG A 311 15.76 1.53 12.05
N ASN A 312 15.81 0.81 10.93
CA ASN A 312 16.82 -0.22 10.69
C ASN A 312 18.07 0.33 9.95
N GLY A 313 18.14 1.64 9.68
CA GLY A 313 19.31 2.31 9.11
C GLY A 313 19.55 1.97 7.64
N ASP A 314 20.82 1.86 7.24
CA ASP A 314 21.21 1.49 5.88
C ASP A 314 20.85 0.03 5.59
N ASN A 315 19.66 -0.18 5.02
CA ASN A 315 19.06 -1.50 4.87
C ASN A 315 18.85 -1.86 3.39
N PRO A 316 19.89 -2.39 2.70
CA PRO A 316 19.78 -2.78 1.29
C PRO A 316 18.77 -3.91 1.06
N THR A 317 18.51 -4.74 2.06
CA THR A 317 17.55 -5.84 1.96
C THR A 317 16.12 -5.31 1.88
N TYR A 318 15.74 -4.39 2.77
CA TYR A 318 14.44 -3.73 2.70
C TYR A 318 14.24 -3.00 1.37
N MET A 319 15.26 -2.25 0.95
CA MET A 319 15.23 -1.49 -0.30
C MET A 319 14.94 -2.40 -1.51
N LEU A 320 15.68 -3.50 -1.65
CA LEU A 320 15.47 -4.45 -2.74
C LEU A 320 14.09 -5.11 -2.66
N ARG A 321 13.68 -5.57 -1.47
CA ARG A 321 12.43 -6.30 -1.30
C ARG A 321 11.19 -5.42 -1.52
N MET A 322 11.24 -4.14 -1.16
CA MET A 322 10.16 -3.20 -1.45
C MET A 322 10.05 -2.90 -2.95
N LEU A 323 11.19 -2.78 -3.65
CA LEU A 323 11.20 -2.63 -5.12
C LEU A 323 10.65 -3.88 -5.81
N ASP A 324 11.05 -5.08 -5.39
CA ASP A 324 10.52 -6.35 -5.90
C ASP A 324 9.01 -6.46 -5.64
N TRP A 325 8.56 -6.07 -4.44
CA TRP A 325 7.14 -6.08 -4.08
C TRP A 325 6.30 -5.18 -4.99
N MET A 326 6.80 -3.99 -5.32
CA MET A 326 6.15 -3.07 -6.25
C MET A 326 6.24 -3.55 -7.70
N ASP A 327 7.30 -4.25 -8.09
CA ASP A 327 7.36 -4.90 -9.39
C ASP A 327 6.35 -6.05 -9.49
N GLU A 328 6.11 -6.80 -8.41
CA GLU A 328 5.11 -7.87 -8.39
C GLU A 328 3.68 -7.32 -8.45
N HIS A 329 3.36 -6.32 -7.60
CA HIS A 329 1.99 -5.86 -7.40
C HIS A 329 1.58 -4.68 -8.28
N LYS A 330 2.53 -4.05 -8.98
CA LYS A 330 2.32 -2.96 -9.95
C LYS A 330 1.41 -1.84 -9.40
N PRO A 331 1.82 -1.12 -8.33
CA PRO A 331 1.04 0.00 -7.82
C PRO A 331 0.83 1.06 -8.91
N LEU A 332 -0.26 1.83 -8.81
CA LEU A 332 -0.52 2.96 -9.71
C LEU A 332 0.67 3.92 -9.72
N TYR A 333 1.19 4.21 -8.52
CA TYR A 333 2.41 4.97 -8.32
C TYR A 333 3.11 4.62 -7.02
N ASN A 334 4.39 4.99 -6.92
CA ASN A 334 5.14 5.03 -5.66
C ASN A 334 6.09 6.22 -5.58
N THR A 335 6.43 6.65 -4.37
CA THR A 335 7.34 7.77 -4.11
C THR A 335 8.25 7.45 -2.93
N VAL A 336 9.56 7.45 -3.17
CA VAL A 336 10.55 7.30 -2.10
C VAL A 336 10.73 8.62 -1.35
N THR A 337 10.74 8.59 -0.03
CA THR A 337 10.99 9.77 0.82
C THR A 337 12.48 10.01 0.93
N ASP A 338 12.98 11.14 0.41
CA ASP A 338 14.41 11.34 0.21
C ASP A 338 15.01 12.50 1.04
N TYR A 339 15.07 12.31 2.34
CA TYR A 339 15.88 13.07 3.30
C TYR A 339 16.29 12.15 4.46
N CYS A 340 17.29 12.51 5.27
CA CYS A 340 17.70 11.63 6.38
C CYS A 340 16.62 11.53 7.48
N PRO A 341 16.33 10.33 8.02
CA PRO A 341 17.06 9.08 7.83
C PRO A 341 16.56 8.19 6.66
N HIS A 342 15.55 8.63 5.92
CA HIS A 342 14.81 7.80 4.98
C HIS A 342 15.44 7.62 3.61
N GLY A 343 16.11 8.67 3.13
CA GLY A 343 16.50 8.81 1.73
C GLY A 343 17.62 7.90 1.27
N VAL A 344 17.69 7.77 -0.06
CA VAL A 344 18.69 7.01 -0.81
C VAL A 344 19.62 7.92 -1.60
N TRP A 345 19.34 9.21 -1.72
CA TRP A 345 20.18 10.14 -2.48
C TRP A 345 20.64 11.35 -1.66
N GLN A 346 19.72 12.08 -1.03
CA GLN A 346 20.07 13.20 -0.14
C GLN A 346 20.62 12.72 1.21
N CYS A 347 20.39 11.46 1.59
CA CYS A 347 20.91 10.90 2.83
C CYS A 347 22.18 10.08 2.62
N ALA A 348 23.34 10.66 2.96
CA ALA A 348 24.65 10.01 2.80
C ALA A 348 24.89 8.83 3.76
N THR A 349 24.04 8.64 4.77
CA THR A 349 24.20 7.57 5.77
C THR A 349 23.66 6.21 5.30
N ASN A 350 23.08 6.13 4.09
CA ASN A 350 22.47 4.92 3.56
C ASN A 350 23.17 4.38 2.27
N PRO A 351 24.52 4.31 2.21
CA PRO A 351 25.24 4.03 0.97
C PRO A 351 24.92 2.67 0.32
N GLU A 352 24.64 1.62 1.10
CA GLU A 352 24.32 0.29 0.55
C GLU A 352 22.94 0.28 -0.08
N ALA A 353 21.93 0.83 0.60
CA ALA A 353 20.59 0.99 0.06
C ALA A 353 20.56 1.95 -1.14
N SER A 354 21.34 3.05 -1.11
CA SER A 354 21.56 3.93 -2.26
C SER A 354 22.05 3.16 -3.48
N ALA A 355 23.01 2.25 -3.30
CA ALA A 355 23.56 1.44 -4.38
C ALA A 355 22.51 0.49 -4.96
N VAL A 356 21.70 -0.16 -4.11
CA VAL A 356 20.58 -1.01 -4.54
C VAL A 356 19.54 -0.21 -5.31
N TYR A 357 19.05 0.89 -4.74
CA TYR A 357 18.02 1.71 -5.38
C TYR A 357 18.49 2.21 -6.74
N ARG A 358 19.72 2.74 -6.82
CA ARG A 358 20.31 3.19 -8.06
C ARG A 358 20.45 2.07 -9.08
N ALA A 359 20.91 0.89 -8.67
CA ALA A 359 21.10 -0.24 -9.59
C ALA A 359 19.77 -0.73 -10.20
N VAL A 360 18.69 -0.75 -9.42
CA VAL A 360 17.37 -1.21 -9.87
C VAL A 360 16.64 -0.13 -10.67
N MET A 361 16.68 1.12 -10.20
CA MET A 361 15.87 2.21 -10.78
C MET A 361 16.56 2.95 -11.93
N SER A 362 17.88 2.80 -12.09
CA SER A 362 18.55 3.33 -13.28
C SER A 362 18.12 2.54 -14.50
N ARG A 363 17.52 3.21 -15.49
CA ARG A 363 17.15 2.60 -16.79
C ARG A 363 18.40 2.35 -17.65
N VAL A 364 19.39 1.62 -17.15
CA VAL A 364 20.43 1.05 -17.99
C VAL A 364 19.79 -0.19 -18.64
N PRO A 365 19.53 -0.20 -19.96
CA PRO A 365 19.23 -1.45 -20.63
C PRO A 365 20.41 -2.36 -20.32
N THR A 366 20.17 -3.50 -19.69
CA THR A 366 21.19 -4.53 -19.60
C THR A 366 21.69 -4.73 -21.04
N PRO A 367 22.99 -4.61 -21.34
CA PRO A 367 23.47 -4.88 -22.68
C PRO A 367 22.93 -6.25 -23.07
N GLU A 368 22.17 -6.32 -24.17
CA GLU A 368 21.86 -7.60 -24.77
C GLU A 368 23.20 -8.35 -24.87
N PRO A 369 23.29 -9.60 -24.39
CA PRO A 369 24.52 -10.35 -24.53
C PRO A 369 24.85 -10.38 -26.01
N THR A 370 25.93 -9.70 -26.40
CA THR A 370 26.41 -9.69 -27.78
C THR A 370 26.48 -11.14 -28.22
N PRO A 371 25.81 -11.55 -29.32
CA PRO A 371 25.98 -12.89 -29.85
C PRO A 371 27.48 -13.12 -30.02
N GLY A 372 28.04 -14.03 -29.22
CA GLY A 372 29.43 -14.43 -29.38
C GLY A 372 29.66 -14.90 -30.82
N PRO A 373 30.89 -14.79 -31.35
CA PRO A 373 31.18 -15.20 -32.71
C PRO A 373 30.63 -16.60 -32.97
N THR A 374 29.73 -16.72 -33.95
CA THR A 374 29.13 -17.98 -34.36
C THR A 374 30.24 -18.92 -34.81
N VAL A 375 30.64 -19.84 -33.94
CA VAL A 375 31.49 -20.96 -34.35
C VAL A 375 30.62 -21.83 -35.27
N PRO A 376 31.01 -22.05 -36.55
CA PRO A 376 30.25 -22.91 -37.43
C PRO A 376 30.18 -24.32 -36.82
N LEU A 377 28.96 -24.79 -36.57
CA LEU A 377 28.74 -26.19 -36.20
C LEU A 377 29.21 -27.09 -37.35
N PRO A 378 29.94 -28.18 -37.06
CA PRO A 378 30.33 -29.14 -38.09
C PRO A 378 29.07 -29.75 -38.75
N PRO A 379 29.13 -30.08 -40.05
CA PRO A 379 27.98 -30.59 -40.77
C PRO A 379 27.50 -31.91 -40.17
N VAL A 380 26.20 -31.97 -39.88
CA VAL A 380 25.51 -33.17 -39.40
C VAL A 380 25.43 -34.19 -40.55
N PRO A 381 25.84 -35.46 -40.37
CA PRO A 381 25.75 -36.47 -41.42
C PRO A 381 24.27 -36.80 -41.76
N PRO A 382 23.97 -37.24 -42.99
CA PRO A 382 22.60 -37.49 -43.41
C PRO A 382 21.95 -38.61 -42.59
N LYS A 383 20.75 -38.35 -42.04
CA LYS A 383 19.96 -39.38 -41.37
C LYS A 383 19.39 -40.35 -42.40
N THR A 384 19.68 -41.64 -42.24
CA THR A 384 19.02 -42.75 -42.94
C THR A 384 17.53 -42.82 -42.55
N PRO A 385 16.59 -43.10 -43.48
CA PRO A 385 15.17 -43.22 -43.12
C PRO A 385 14.92 -44.46 -42.26
N ALA A 386 14.22 -44.29 -41.13
CA ALA A 386 13.75 -45.39 -40.30
C ALA A 386 12.38 -45.92 -40.78
N PRO A 387 12.03 -47.21 -40.54
CA PRO A 387 10.87 -47.86 -41.16
C PRO A 387 9.53 -47.40 -40.56
N ALA A 388 8.48 -47.45 -41.38
CA ALA A 388 7.11 -47.11 -41.00
C ALA A 388 6.58 -48.03 -39.88
N VAL A 389 6.01 -47.42 -38.83
CA VAL A 389 5.34 -48.11 -37.72
C VAL A 389 3.85 -48.31 -38.09
N PRO A 390 3.22 -49.47 -37.80
CA PRO A 390 1.83 -49.73 -38.18
C PRO A 390 0.82 -49.00 -37.30
N VAL A 391 -0.32 -48.65 -37.91
CA VAL A 391 -1.48 -47.99 -37.29
C VAL A 391 -2.15 -48.91 -36.25
N PRO A 392 -2.50 -48.43 -35.04
CA PRO A 392 -3.25 -49.25 -34.08
C PRO A 392 -4.74 -49.29 -34.40
N VAL A 393 -5.32 -50.50 -34.33
CA VAL A 393 -6.75 -50.81 -34.47
C VAL A 393 -7.54 -50.35 -33.22
N PRO A 394 -8.78 -49.83 -33.34
CA PRO A 394 -9.55 -49.39 -32.17
C PRO A 394 -10.09 -50.58 -31.35
N ALA A 395 -10.01 -50.48 -30.02
CA ALA A 395 -10.60 -51.44 -29.09
C ALA A 395 -12.13 -51.22 -28.92
N PRO A 396 -12.92 -52.26 -28.59
CA PRO A 396 -14.37 -52.16 -28.51
C PRO A 396 -14.86 -51.52 -27.20
N VAL A 397 -15.98 -50.80 -27.31
CA VAL A 397 -16.67 -50.05 -26.24
C VAL A 397 -17.33 -51.02 -25.25
N PRO A 398 -17.17 -50.85 -23.92
CA PRO A 398 -17.89 -51.65 -22.93
C PRO A 398 -19.34 -51.17 -22.74
N THR A 399 -20.25 -52.13 -22.65
CA THR A 399 -21.70 -51.97 -22.41
C THR A 399 -21.98 -51.51 -20.97
N PRO A 400 -23.00 -50.67 -20.69
CA PRO A 400 -23.31 -50.24 -19.32
C PRO A 400 -23.99 -51.34 -18.50
N ALA A 401 -23.57 -51.49 -17.23
CA ALA A 401 -24.20 -52.37 -16.25
C ALA A 401 -25.46 -51.70 -15.63
N PRO A 402 -26.48 -52.49 -15.20
CA PRO A 402 -27.73 -51.96 -14.67
C PRO A 402 -27.61 -51.43 -13.24
N THR A 403 -28.33 -50.36 -12.96
CA THR A 403 -28.41 -49.65 -11.67
C THR A 403 -29.20 -50.45 -10.62
N PRO A 404 -28.72 -50.56 -9.35
CA PRO A 404 -29.49 -51.18 -8.27
C PRO A 404 -30.59 -50.24 -7.72
N PRO A 405 -31.68 -50.78 -7.14
CA PRO A 405 -32.81 -49.97 -6.66
C PRO A 405 -32.50 -49.27 -5.32
N ALA A 406 -33.12 -48.10 -5.14
CA ALA A 406 -32.97 -47.22 -3.99
C ALA A 406 -33.54 -47.82 -2.69
N THR A 407 -32.74 -47.74 -1.62
CA THR A 407 -33.13 -48.03 -0.23
C THR A 407 -33.90 -46.84 0.37
N PRO A 408 -34.95 -47.04 1.19
CA PRO A 408 -35.75 -45.94 1.74
C PRO A 408 -34.99 -45.14 2.80
N ALA A 409 -35.12 -43.81 2.75
CA ALA A 409 -34.57 -42.88 3.70
C ALA A 409 -35.23 -43.00 5.10
N ARG A 410 -34.39 -42.96 6.13
CA ARG A 410 -34.74 -42.93 7.56
C ARG A 410 -35.35 -41.55 7.92
N PRO A 411 -36.44 -41.47 8.69
CA PRO A 411 -37.05 -40.18 9.05
C PRO A 411 -36.22 -39.41 10.11
N PRO A 412 -36.30 -38.07 10.12
CA PRO A 412 -35.52 -37.22 11.01
C PRO A 412 -36.01 -37.27 12.46
N GLN A 413 -35.05 -37.20 13.39
CA GLN A 413 -35.30 -37.14 14.83
C GLN A 413 -35.69 -35.72 15.25
N CYS A 414 -36.81 -35.59 15.97
CA CYS A 414 -37.23 -34.34 16.61
C CYS A 414 -36.48 -34.12 17.94
N THR A 415 -35.88 -32.96 18.12
CA THR A 415 -35.41 -32.46 19.42
C THR A 415 -36.43 -31.49 20.03
N PRO A 416 -36.80 -31.60 21.31
CA PRO A 416 -37.73 -30.68 21.97
C PRO A 416 -37.04 -29.41 22.46
N ALA A 417 -37.70 -28.26 22.30
CA ALA A 417 -37.32 -26.97 22.88
C ALA A 417 -37.78 -26.86 24.36
N PRO A 418 -37.09 -26.07 25.21
CA PRO A 418 -37.42 -25.97 26.64
C PRO A 418 -38.65 -25.08 26.88
N VAL A 419 -39.54 -25.54 27.78
CA VAL A 419 -40.75 -24.83 28.20
C VAL A 419 -40.43 -23.91 29.39
N ALA A 420 -40.91 -22.67 29.33
CA ALA A 420 -40.82 -21.69 30.41
C ALA A 420 -41.76 -22.07 31.58
N ASN A 421 -41.29 -21.85 32.80
CA ASN A 421 -41.99 -22.15 34.05
C ASN A 421 -43.27 -21.32 34.23
N GLY A 422 -44.39 -21.98 34.57
CA GLY A 422 -45.56 -21.34 35.17
C GLY A 422 -46.85 -22.15 35.06
N ALA A 423 -47.32 -22.66 36.21
CA ALA A 423 -48.65 -23.19 36.54
C ALA A 423 -48.95 -24.70 36.36
N ALA A 424 -49.61 -25.24 37.39
CA ALA A 424 -49.98 -26.64 37.66
C ALA A 424 -51.32 -27.04 36.95
N PRO A 425 -51.69 -28.34 36.91
CA PRO A 425 -52.32 -28.96 35.74
C PRO A 425 -53.84 -29.17 35.85
N VAL A 426 -54.54 -29.21 34.70
CA VAL A 426 -55.80 -29.95 34.55
C VAL A 426 -55.87 -30.63 33.16
N SER A 427 -56.12 -31.93 33.24
CA SER A 427 -56.45 -32.94 32.23
C SER A 427 -57.13 -32.49 30.93
N GLY A 428 -56.66 -33.03 29.79
CA GLY A 428 -57.53 -33.36 28.64
C GLY A 428 -57.00 -32.97 27.24
N ALA A 429 -56.66 -34.00 26.44
CA ALA A 429 -56.49 -33.99 24.98
C ALA A 429 -55.21 -33.37 24.37
N LYS A 430 -54.30 -34.24 23.92
CA LYS A 430 -53.24 -33.90 22.96
C LYS A 430 -53.86 -33.77 21.55
N ARG A 431 -53.80 -32.57 20.98
CA ARG A 431 -53.81 -32.36 19.52
C ARG A 431 -52.37 -32.05 19.09
N THR A 432 -51.78 -32.94 18.30
CA THR A 432 -50.58 -32.63 17.51
C THR A 432 -51.04 -32.38 16.08
N GLY A 433 -50.96 -31.13 15.65
CA GLY A 433 -51.03 -30.75 14.24
C GLY A 433 -49.62 -30.40 13.76
N CYS A 434 -49.18 -31.02 12.67
CA CYS A 434 -48.10 -30.52 11.84
C CYS A 434 -48.73 -29.65 10.75
N ALA A 435 -48.26 -28.41 10.58
CA ALA A 435 -48.57 -27.60 9.42
C ALA A 435 -47.34 -27.57 8.49
N HIS A 436 -47.62 -27.60 7.19
CA HIS A 436 -46.68 -27.77 6.07
C HIS A 436 -45.65 -26.63 5.92
#